data_AF-A0A950BBA3-F1
#
_entry.id   AF-A0A950BBA3-F1
#
_cell.length_a   1.000
_cell.length_b   1.000
_cell.length_c   1.000
_cell.angle_alpha   90.00
_cell.angle_beta   90.00
_cell.angle_gamma   90.00
#
_symmetry.space_group_name_H-M   'P 1'
#
loop_
_entity.id
_entity.type
_entity.pdbx_description
1 polymer ?
#
loop_
_entity_poly.entity_id
_entity_poly.type
_entity_poly.pdbx_seq_one_letter_code
_entity_poly.pdbx_strand_id
1 'polypeptide(L)' 'MKQPSALAALVEALRVLPGVGPKSAQRMAYHLMQHDREGAQKLGNALLFATGHLKHCEKCNTFTEAQVCETC' A
#
# COMPACT_ATOMS: atom_id res chain seq x y z
N MET A 1 -17.68 -18.18 12.01
CA MET A 1 -18.27 -17.00 11.34
C MET A 1 -17.50 -16.75 10.05
N LYS A 2 -18.18 -16.69 8.90
CA LYS A 2 -17.56 -16.41 7.60
C LYS A 2 -17.35 -14.90 7.50
N GLN A 3 -16.11 -14.44 7.42
CA GLN A 3 -15.81 -13.01 7.31
C GLN A 3 -16.38 -12.44 6.00
N PRO A 4 -16.80 -11.16 5.97
CA PRO A 4 -17.20 -10.49 4.73
C PRO A 4 -16.07 -10.55 3.70
N SER A 5 -16.39 -10.83 2.44
CA SER A 5 -15.40 -11.02 1.37
C SER A 5 -14.48 -9.80 1.17
N ALA A 6 -15.03 -8.59 1.30
CA ALA A 6 -14.27 -7.35 1.20
C ALA A 6 -13.20 -7.21 2.31
N LEU A 7 -13.53 -7.63 3.53
CA LEU A 7 -12.58 -7.57 4.65
C LEU A 7 -11.48 -8.61 4.50
N ALA A 8 -11.83 -9.82 4.05
CA ALA A 8 -10.84 -10.87 3.76
C ALA A 8 -9.87 -10.43 2.65
N ALA A 9 -10.37 -9.79 1.59
CA ALA A 9 -9.53 -9.24 0.52
C ALA A 9 -8.54 -8.18 1.04
N LEU A 10 -9.00 -7.27 1.92
CA LEU A 10 -8.12 -6.28 2.54
C LEU A 10 -7.04 -6.93 3.42
N VAL A 11 -7.40 -7.94 4.21
CA VAL A 11 -6.43 -8.68 5.03
C VAL A 11 -5.36 -9.33 4.16
N GLU A 12 -5.75 -9.98 3.06
CA GLU A 12 -4.79 -10.59 2.14
C GLU A 12 -3.91 -9.54 1.43
N ALA A 13 -4.49 -8.41 1.01
CA ALA A 13 -3.73 -7.33 0.41
C ALA A 13 -2.67 -6.74 1.35
N LEU A 14 -2.96 -6.62 2.66
CA LEU A 14 -2.00 -6.10 3.64
C LEU A 14 -0.83 -7.05 3.92
N ARG A 15 -0.94 -8.35 3.60
CA ARG A 15 0.12 -9.34 3.84
C ARG A 15 1.31 -9.21 2.88
N VAL A 16 1.20 -8.41 1.82
CA VAL A 16 2.32 -8.13 0.92
C VAL A 16 3.39 -7.23 1.58
N LEU A 17 3.03 -6.55 2.67
CA LEU A 17 3.93 -5.64 3.36
C LEU A 17 4.97 -6.42 4.18
N PRO A 18 6.26 -6.00 4.14
CA PRO A 18 7.31 -6.65 4.91
C PRO A 18 7.00 -6.57 6.42
N GLY A 19 7.09 -7.70 7.12
CA GLY A 19 6.80 -7.78 8.55
C GLY A 19 5.31 -7.88 8.93
N VAL A 20 4.39 -7.92 7.96
CA VAL A 20 2.95 -8.04 8.23
C VAL A 20 2.46 -9.48 8.06
N GLY A 21 2.42 -10.21 9.17
CA GLY A 21 1.81 -11.55 9.24
C GLY A 21 0.27 -11.54 9.26
N PRO A 22 -0.39 -12.71 9.18
CA PRO A 22 -1.85 -12.81 9.05
C PRO A 22 -2.63 -12.16 10.23
N LYS A 23 -2.15 -12.34 11.46
CA LYS A 23 -2.77 -11.72 12.65
C LYS A 23 -2.60 -10.19 12.66
N SER A 24 -1.46 -9.69 12.20
CA SER A 24 -1.19 -8.25 12.10
C SER A 24 -2.04 -7.60 11.01
N ALA A 25 -2.11 -8.22 9.82
CA ALA A 25 -2.95 -7.79 8.71
C ALA A 25 -4.43 -7.73 9.13
N GLN A 26 -4.91 -8.76 9.84
CA GLN A 26 -6.27 -8.76 10.39
C GLN A 26 -6.50 -7.56 11.32
N ARG A 27 -5.63 -7.35 12.31
CA ARG A 27 -5.76 -6.20 13.23
C ARG A 27 -5.79 -4.86 12.48
N MET A 28 -4.92 -4.68 11.50
CA MET A 28 -4.85 -3.47 10.69
C MET A 28 -6.15 -3.25 9.89
N ALA A 29 -6.64 -4.28 9.21
CA ALA A 29 -7.87 -4.20 8.42
C ALA A 29 -9.09 -3.84 9.28
N TYR A 30 -9.23 -4.46 10.46
CA TYR A 30 -10.32 -4.13 11.39
C TYR A 30 -10.21 -2.69 11.92
N HIS A 31 -9.01 -2.25 12.30
CA HIS A 31 -8.78 -0.88 12.78
C HIS A 31 -9.16 0.16 11.71
N LEU A 32 -8.68 -0.01 10.49
CA LEU A 32 -9.01 0.87 9.35
C LEU A 32 -10.52 0.92 9.08
N MET A 33 -11.20 -0.23 9.09
CA MET A 33 -12.62 -0.26 8.77
C MET A 33 -13.53 0.25 9.90
N GLN A 34 -13.10 0.16 11.16
CA GLN A 34 -13.90 0.56 12.33
C GLN A 34 -13.61 1.97 12.82
N HIS A 35 -12.36 2.43 12.69
CA HIS A 35 -11.91 3.66 13.34
C HIS A 35 -11.32 4.67 12.36
N ASP A 36 -10.80 4.26 11.20
CA ASP A 36 -10.08 5.16 10.28
C ASP A 36 -10.34 4.85 8.80
N ARG A 37 -11.59 5.02 8.37
CA ARG A 37 -11.98 4.81 6.96
C ARG A 37 -11.35 5.82 6.01
N GLU A 38 -11.16 7.06 6.47
CA GLU A 38 -10.54 8.10 5.67
C GLU A 38 -9.05 7.79 5.45
N GLY A 39 -8.33 7.39 6.50
CA GLY A 39 -6.95 6.92 6.40
C GLY A 39 -6.81 5.71 5.47
N ALA A 40 -7.77 4.77 5.50
CA ALA A 40 -7.80 3.65 4.57
C ALA A 40 -7.90 4.10 3.11
N GLN A 41 -8.79 5.06 2.80
CA GLN A 41 -8.94 5.60 1.45
C GLN A 41 -7.69 6.36 1.00
N LYS A 42 -7.12 7.18 1.89
CA LYS A 42 -5.89 7.93 1.64
C LYS A 42 -4.71 6.99 1.35
N LEU A 43 -4.57 5.92 2.13
CA LEU A 43 -3.54 4.90 1.90
C LEU A 43 -3.70 4.24 0.54
N GLY A 44 -4.92 3.81 0.19
CA GLY A 44 -5.20 3.20 -1.11
C GLY A 44 -4.84 4.12 -2.28
N ASN A 45 -5.24 5.39 -2.19
CA ASN A 45 -4.94 6.38 -3.22
C ASN A 45 -3.43 6.65 -3.35
N ALA A 46 -2.71 6.74 -2.22
CA ALA A 46 -1.27 6.97 -2.22
C ALA A 46 -0.51 5.79 -2.86
N LEU A 47 -0.93 4.54 -2.59
CA LEU A 47 -0.34 3.36 -3.21
C LEU A 47 -0.56 3.33 -4.72
N LEU A 48 -1.78 3.62 -5.18
CA LEU A 48 -2.10 3.69 -6.61
C LEU A 48 -1.33 4.81 -7.31
N PHE A 49 -1.21 5.98 -6.67
CA PHE A 49 -0.45 7.09 -7.22
C PHE A 49 1.04 6.73 -7.35
N ALA A 50 1.67 6.24 -6.29
CA ALA A 50 3.09 5.89 -6.29
C ALA A 50 3.43 4.82 -7.33
N THR A 51 2.61 3.77 -7.44
CA THR A 51 2.84 2.69 -8.41
C THR A 51 2.69 3.13 -9.87
N GLY A 52 1.89 4.17 -10.14
CA GLY A 52 1.72 4.72 -11.49
C GLY A 52 2.76 5.77 -11.90
N HIS A 53 3.39 6.45 -10.94
CA HIS A 53 4.25 7.62 -11.21
C HIS A 53 5.73 7.35 -10.93
N LEU A 54 6.04 6.51 -9.95
CA LEU A 54 7.42 6.18 -9.62
C LEU A 54 8.00 5.22 -10.65
N LYS A 55 9.13 5.64 -11.23
CA LYS A 55 10.00 4.83 -12.08
C LYS A 55 11.43 4.94 -11.58
N HIS A 56 12.34 4.30 -12.30
CA HIS A 56 13.76 4.32 -11.97
C HIS A 56 14.53 5.22 -12.93
N CYS A 57 15.50 5.95 -12.40
CA CYS A 57 16.42 6.79 -13.17
C CYS A 57 17.28 5.92 -14.07
N GLU A 58 17.44 6.31 -15.34
CA GLU A 58 18.25 5.55 -16.31
C GLU A 58 19.74 5.48 -15.96
N LYS A 59 20.26 6.42 -15.14
CA LYS A 59 21.68 6.49 -14.78
C LYS A 59 22.04 5.76 -13.49
N CYS A 60 21.26 5.95 -12.43
CA CYS A 60 21.60 5.47 -11.08
C CYS A 60 20.55 4.51 -10.49
N ASN A 61 19.48 4.23 -11.23
CA ASN A 61 18.39 3.36 -10.81
C ASN A 61 17.72 3.77 -9.47
N THR A 62 17.80 5.05 -9.09
CA THR A 62 17.03 5.59 -7.96
C THR A 62 15.57 5.86 -8.37
N PHE A 63 14.67 6.03 -7.39
CA PHE A 63 13.29 6.43 -7.66
C PHE A 63 13.23 7.87 -8.18
N THR A 64 12.48 8.07 -9.26
CA THR A 64 12.22 9.38 -9.85
C THR A 64 10.94 9.35 -10.67
N GLU A 65 10.38 10.52 -10.96
CA GLU A 65 9.27 10.72 -11.88
C GLU A 65 9.75 11.19 -13.27
N ALA A 66 11.04 11.49 -13.41
CA ALA A 66 11.69 11.91 -14.66
C ALA A 66 12.52 10.78 -15.31
N GLN A 67 13.05 11.01 -16.51
CA GLN A 67 13.95 10.03 -17.15
C GLN A 67 15.30 9.92 -16.41
N VAL A 68 15.80 11.06 -15.93
CA VAL A 68 17.00 11.19 -15.11
C VAL A 68 16.62 11.96 -13.84
N CYS A 69 17.07 11.50 -12.67
CA CYS A 69 16.77 12.17 -11.41
C CYS A 69 17.50 13.51 -11.27
N GLU A 70 17.01 14.39 -10.40
CA GLU A 70 17.54 15.76 -10.21
C GLU A 70 18.99 15.81 -9.74
N THR A 71 19.51 14.71 -9.21
CA THR A 71 20.88 14.58 -8.70
C THR A 71 21.90 14.09 -9.74
N CYS A 72 21.45 13.60 -10.90
CA CYS A 72 22.31 13.00 -11.96
C CYS A 72 22.35 13.84 -13.24
#